data_AF-A0A7W8HUA5-F1
#
_entry.id   AF-A0A7W8HUA5-F1
#
_cell.length_a   1.000
_cell.length_b   1.000
_cell.length_c   1.000
_cell.angle_alpha   90.00
_cell.angle_beta   90.00
_cell.angle_gamma   90.00
#
_symmetry.space_group_name_H-M   'P 1'
#
loop_
_entity.id
_entity.type
_entity.pdbx_description
1 polymer ?
#
loop_
_entity_poly.entity_id
_entity_poly.type
_entity_poly.pdbx_seq_one_letter_code
_entity_poly.pdbx_strand_id
1 'polypeptide(L)'
;MTIALSKVDFVRGDYRRASRYRQLGLALSVLALTGLMLLDLTTGPSGMPLNDVLKGLIAGPAGEDRMTATILWQLRMPQTVMGLVVGACLGLAGLQMQTILDNPLASPFTLGFSAAAGFGAALAIMFGGALAIPDYFVVPISAFAMTLVACGLVYLIATLRGASPEILVLGGIAVSFFFNRSSRCCSFSPRLRCCSRSSFGSLAVC
;
A
#
# COMPACT_ATOMS: atom_id res chain seq x y z
N MET A 1 -25.51 39.69 -28.62
CA MET A 1 -26.05 38.45 -28.00
C MET A 1 -25.42 37.18 -28.62
N THR A 2 -25.28 37.09 -29.94
CA THR A 2 -24.76 35.93 -30.68
C THR A 2 -23.28 35.56 -30.38
N ILE A 3 -22.42 36.55 -30.13
CA ILE A 3 -20.99 36.35 -29.82
C ILE A 3 -20.77 35.75 -28.42
N ALA A 4 -21.68 36.03 -27.48
CA ALA A 4 -21.59 35.48 -26.13
C ALA A 4 -21.99 33.99 -26.08
N LEU A 5 -23.01 33.60 -26.86
CA LEU A 5 -23.44 32.21 -27.00
C LEU A 5 -22.35 31.33 -27.65
N SER A 6 -21.73 31.80 -28.74
CA SER A 6 -20.65 31.03 -29.39
C SER A 6 -19.42 30.81 -28.49
N LYS A 7 -19.08 31.78 -27.65
CA LYS A 7 -17.97 31.67 -26.69
C LYS A 7 -18.29 30.67 -25.56
N VAL A 8 -19.53 30.65 -25.08
CA VAL A 8 -20.00 29.68 -24.07
C VAL A 8 -20.01 28.26 -24.64
N ASP A 9 -20.42 28.08 -25.91
CA ASP A 9 -20.42 26.76 -26.56
C ASP A 9 -19.01 26.24 -26.85
N PHE A 10 -18.07 27.12 -27.22
CA PHE A 10 -16.65 26.78 -27.36
C PHE A 10 -16.05 26.28 -26.03
N VAL A 11 -16.27 27.03 -24.95
CA VAL A 11 -15.80 26.65 -23.61
C VAL A 11 -16.43 25.34 -23.13
N ARG A 12 -17.74 25.13 -23.33
CA ARG A 12 -18.41 23.85 -23.03
C ARG A 12 -17.85 22.68 -23.83
N GLY A 13 -17.44 22.91 -25.08
CA GLY A 13 -16.79 21.92 -25.95
C GLY A 13 -15.44 21.45 -25.41
N ASP A 14 -14.59 22.38 -24.96
CA ASP A 14 -13.28 22.07 -24.40
C ASP A 14 -13.38 21.37 -23.04
N TYR A 15 -14.31 21.80 -22.17
CA TYR A 15 -14.58 21.09 -20.91
C TYR A 15 -15.10 19.66 -21.14
N ARG A 16 -15.98 19.45 -22.14
CA ARG A 16 -16.46 18.10 -22.50
C ARG A 16 -15.34 17.22 -23.07
N ARG A 17 -14.43 17.77 -23.86
CA ARG A 17 -13.25 17.03 -24.37
C ARG A 17 -12.32 16.64 -23.21
N ALA A 18 -11.94 17.58 -22.36
CA ALA A 18 -11.11 17.31 -21.19
C ALA A 18 -11.77 16.30 -20.22
N SER A 19 -13.09 16.40 -20.02
CA SER A 19 -13.87 15.45 -19.21
C SER A 19 -13.90 14.05 -19.83
N ARG A 20 -14.08 13.94 -21.16
CA ARG A 20 -14.04 12.64 -21.86
C ARG A 20 -12.67 11.98 -21.74
N TYR A 21 -11.56 12.71 -21.88
CA TYR A 21 -10.22 12.12 -21.68
C TYR A 21 -10.01 11.63 -20.24
N ARG A 22 -10.50 12.37 -19.23
CA ARG A 22 -10.47 11.93 -17.83
C ARG A 22 -11.31 10.68 -17.60
N GLN A 23 -12.54 10.64 -18.13
CA GLN A 23 -13.43 9.48 -18.01
C GLN A 23 -12.88 8.25 -18.75
N LEU A 24 -12.29 8.43 -19.92
CA LEU A 24 -11.60 7.35 -20.65
C LEU A 24 -10.39 6.83 -19.87
N GLY A 25 -9.59 7.73 -19.28
CA GLY A 25 -8.48 7.34 -18.41
C GLY A 25 -8.93 6.51 -17.20
N LEU A 26 -10.02 6.92 -16.55
CA LEU A 26 -10.62 6.17 -15.43
C LEU A 26 -11.20 4.82 -15.89
N ALA A 27 -11.89 4.78 -17.03
CA ALA A 27 -12.43 3.52 -17.55
C ALA A 27 -11.32 2.53 -17.91
N LEU A 28 -10.24 3.02 -18.55
CA LEU A 28 -9.08 2.21 -18.89
C LEU A 28 -8.34 1.70 -17.65
N SER A 29 -8.18 2.52 -16.60
CA SER A 29 -7.54 2.09 -15.36
C SER A 29 -8.36 1.03 -14.62
N VAL A 30 -9.69 1.18 -14.56
CA VAL A 30 -10.58 0.16 -13.98
C VAL A 30 -10.53 -1.15 -14.76
N LEU A 31 -10.53 -1.07 -16.10
CA LEU A 31 -10.44 -2.25 -16.96
C LEU A 31 -9.08 -2.95 -16.79
N ALA A 32 -7.99 -2.19 -16.73
CA ALA A 32 -6.65 -2.71 -16.48
C ALA A 32 -6.55 -3.37 -15.09
N LEU A 33 -7.09 -2.75 -14.04
CA LEU A 33 -7.13 -3.33 -12.69
C LEU A 33 -7.89 -4.66 -12.66
N THR A 34 -9.05 -4.71 -13.32
CA THR A 34 -9.85 -5.93 -13.40
C THR A 34 -9.10 -7.04 -14.15
N GLY A 35 -8.42 -6.69 -15.25
CA GLY A 35 -7.56 -7.62 -15.99
C GLY A 35 -6.39 -8.14 -15.14
N LEU A 36 -5.73 -7.27 -14.38
CA LEU A 36 -4.64 -7.65 -13.48
C LEU A 36 -5.12 -8.55 -12.32
N MET A 37 -6.32 -8.33 -11.77
CA MET A 37 -6.90 -9.21 -10.76
C MET A 37 -7.16 -10.61 -11.32
N LEU A 38 -7.70 -10.71 -12.54
CA LEU A 38 -7.88 -12.01 -13.20
C LEU A 38 -6.53 -12.68 -13.49
N LEU A 39 -5.52 -11.90 -13.88
CA LEU A 39 -4.17 -12.41 -14.10
C LEU A 39 -3.52 -12.92 -12.80
N ASP A 40 -3.68 -12.21 -11.70
CA ASP A 40 -3.23 -12.63 -10.36
C ASP A 40 -3.90 -13.95 -9.92
N LEU A 41 -5.21 -14.07 -10.12
CA LEU A 41 -5.95 -15.29 -9.80
C LEU A 41 -5.56 -16.49 -10.66
N THR A 42 -5.06 -16.28 -11.87
CA THR A 42 -4.64 -17.34 -12.80
C THR A 42 -3.16 -17.71 -12.65
N THR A 43 -2.32 -16.71 -12.36
CA THR A 43 -0.86 -16.86 -12.24
C THR A 43 -0.51 -17.32 -10.84
N GLY A 44 -0.42 -18.62 -10.63
CA GLY A 44 0.16 -19.15 -9.39
C GLY A 44 0.73 -20.54 -9.58
N PRO A 45 1.38 -21.10 -8.54
CA PRO A 45 2.24 -22.29 -8.65
C PRO A 45 1.52 -23.53 -9.21
N SER A 46 0.18 -23.58 -9.06
CA SER A 46 -0.66 -24.68 -9.50
C SER A 46 -1.12 -24.60 -10.96
N GLY A 47 -0.78 -23.54 -11.72
CA GLY A 47 -1.05 -23.46 -13.17
C GLY A 47 -2.51 -23.71 -13.56
N MET A 48 -3.47 -23.13 -12.83
CA MET A 48 -4.90 -23.37 -13.08
C MET A 48 -5.38 -22.65 -14.35
N PRO A 49 -6.08 -23.34 -15.27
CA PRO A 49 -6.65 -22.70 -16.45
C PRO A 49 -7.81 -21.77 -16.05
N LEU A 50 -8.03 -20.72 -16.86
CA LEU A 50 -9.03 -19.66 -16.61
C LEU A 50 -10.44 -20.21 -16.31
N ASN A 51 -10.80 -21.33 -16.96
CA ASN A 51 -12.09 -21.98 -16.81
C ASN A 51 -12.30 -22.54 -15.39
N ASP A 52 -11.25 -23.10 -14.79
CA ASP A 52 -11.34 -23.70 -13.45
C ASP A 52 -11.36 -22.62 -12.36
N VAL A 53 -10.70 -21.48 -12.61
CA VAL A 53 -10.82 -20.28 -11.77
C VAL A 53 -12.23 -19.72 -11.80
N LEU A 54 -12.84 -19.59 -12.99
CA LEU A 54 -14.22 -19.11 -13.12
C LEU A 54 -15.21 -20.06 -12.43
N LYS A 55 -15.06 -21.37 -12.64
CA LYS A 55 -15.89 -22.39 -11.99
C LYS A 55 -15.71 -22.37 -10.47
N GLY A 56 -14.49 -22.25 -9.97
CA GLY A 56 -14.20 -22.13 -8.54
C GLY A 56 -14.72 -20.83 -7.91
N LEU A 57 -14.76 -19.74 -8.68
CA LEU A 57 -15.34 -18.47 -8.24
C LEU A 57 -16.87 -18.53 -8.18
N ILE A 58 -17.51 -19.15 -9.18
CA ILE A 58 -18.97 -19.32 -9.25
C ILE A 58 -19.47 -20.37 -8.25
N ALA A 59 -18.74 -21.46 -8.06
CA ALA A 59 -19.08 -22.52 -7.10
C ALA A 59 -18.87 -22.11 -5.63
N GLY A 60 -18.09 -21.05 -5.39
CA GLY A 60 -17.83 -20.52 -4.07
C GLY A 60 -16.91 -21.41 -3.20
N PRO A 61 -16.77 -21.11 -1.91
CA PRO A 61 -15.85 -21.80 -1.00
C PRO A 61 -16.22 -23.27 -0.72
N ALA A 62 -17.38 -23.74 -1.18
CA ALA A 62 -17.86 -25.12 -1.03
C ALA A 62 -17.92 -25.90 -2.37
N GLY A 63 -17.16 -25.46 -3.38
CA GLY A 63 -17.12 -26.12 -4.68
C GLY A 63 -16.71 -27.60 -4.64
N GLU A 64 -17.07 -28.34 -5.69
CA GLU A 64 -16.83 -29.79 -5.79
C GLU A 64 -15.36 -30.19 -5.57
N ASP A 65 -14.42 -29.38 -6.09
CA ASP A 65 -13.00 -29.52 -5.81
C ASP A 65 -12.59 -28.66 -4.61
N ARG A 66 -12.55 -29.29 -3.43
CA ARG A 66 -12.15 -28.66 -2.17
C ARG A 66 -10.72 -28.11 -2.20
N MET A 67 -9.80 -28.71 -2.96
CA MET A 67 -8.42 -28.24 -3.03
C MET A 67 -8.34 -26.93 -3.80
N THR A 68 -8.96 -26.89 -4.99
CA THR A 68 -9.05 -25.67 -5.81
C THR A 68 -9.81 -24.56 -5.10
N ALA A 69 -10.94 -24.87 -4.45
CA ALA A 69 -11.72 -23.88 -3.70
C ALA A 69 -10.92 -23.29 -2.51
N THR A 70 -10.18 -24.12 -1.76
CA THR A 70 -9.35 -23.65 -0.64
C THR A 70 -8.21 -22.77 -1.12
N ILE A 71 -7.49 -23.16 -2.17
CA ILE A 71 -6.38 -22.35 -2.71
C ILE A 71 -6.89 -21.00 -3.21
N LEU A 72 -8.02 -20.98 -3.93
CA LEU A 72 -8.58 -19.74 -4.45
C LEU A 72 -9.09 -18.85 -3.32
N TRP A 73 -9.96 -19.35 -2.44
CA TRP A 73 -10.67 -18.54 -1.45
C TRP A 73 -9.90 -18.25 -0.16
N GLN A 74 -9.03 -19.17 0.29
CA GLN A 74 -8.28 -19.00 1.56
C GLN A 74 -6.89 -18.41 1.35
N LEU A 75 -6.28 -18.60 0.17
CA LEU A 75 -4.91 -18.15 -0.08
C LEU A 75 -4.87 -16.96 -1.04
N ARG A 76 -5.48 -17.07 -2.23
CA ARG A 76 -5.36 -16.05 -3.29
C ARG A 76 -6.28 -14.86 -3.08
N MET A 77 -7.58 -15.09 -2.90
CA MET A 77 -8.58 -14.02 -2.74
C MET A 77 -8.21 -13.01 -1.64
N PRO A 78 -7.75 -13.43 -0.44
CA PRO A 78 -7.31 -12.48 0.58
C PRO A 78 -6.09 -11.66 0.14
N GLN A 79 -5.12 -12.28 -0.54
CA GLN A 79 -3.93 -11.59 -1.04
C GLN A 79 -4.26 -10.57 -2.14
N THR A 80 -5.09 -10.93 -3.11
CA THR A 80 -5.53 -10.05 -4.19
C THR A 80 -6.30 -8.84 -3.63
N VAL A 81 -7.21 -9.08 -2.68
CA VAL A 81 -7.99 -8.01 -2.02
C VAL A 81 -7.07 -7.10 -1.20
N MET A 82 -6.13 -7.66 -0.44
CA MET A 82 -5.15 -6.86 0.30
C MET A 82 -4.27 -6.02 -0.63
N GLY A 83 -3.81 -6.59 -1.75
CA GLY A 83 -3.07 -5.85 -2.78
C GLY A 83 -3.86 -4.68 -3.35
N LEU A 84 -5.15 -4.88 -3.64
CA LEU A 84 -6.04 -3.83 -4.13
C LEU A 84 -6.22 -2.70 -3.09
N VAL A 85 -6.51 -3.07 -1.83
CA VAL A 85 -6.71 -2.11 -0.73
C VAL A 85 -5.43 -1.33 -0.47
N VAL A 86 -4.28 -2.00 -0.34
CA VAL A 86 -2.99 -1.35 -0.12
C VAL A 86 -2.63 -0.44 -1.29
N GLY A 87 -2.82 -0.88 -2.53
CA GLY A 87 -2.59 -0.07 -3.73
C GLY A 87 -3.46 1.19 -3.77
N ALA A 88 -4.75 1.08 -3.42
CA ALA A 88 -5.65 2.22 -3.32
C ALA A 88 -5.21 3.21 -2.23
N CYS A 89 -4.85 2.71 -1.04
CA CYS A 89 -4.34 3.54 0.05
C CYS A 89 -3.04 4.28 -0.33
N LEU A 90 -2.09 3.60 -0.98
CA LEU A 90 -0.85 4.20 -1.43
C LEU A 90 -1.06 5.24 -2.53
N GLY A 91 -1.98 4.99 -3.47
CA GLY A 91 -2.36 5.96 -4.50
C GLY A 91 -2.96 7.23 -3.92
N LEU A 92 -3.88 7.09 -2.95
CA LEU A 92 -4.49 8.22 -2.24
C LEU A 92 -3.46 8.99 -1.41
N ALA A 93 -2.59 8.30 -0.67
CA ALA A 93 -1.52 8.92 0.09
C ALA A 93 -0.54 9.69 -0.81
N GLY A 94 -0.21 9.14 -1.98
CA GLY A 94 0.61 9.82 -3.01
C GLY A 94 -0.02 11.11 -3.49
N LEU A 95 -1.29 11.05 -3.90
CA LEU A 95 -2.04 12.23 -4.36
C LEU A 95 -2.11 13.33 -3.28
N GLN A 96 -2.40 12.94 -2.04
CA GLN A 96 -2.49 13.88 -0.92
C GLN A 96 -1.14 14.56 -0.65
N MET A 97 -0.05 13.78 -0.65
CA MET A 97 1.30 14.26 -0.41
C MET A 97 1.80 15.20 -1.51
N GLN A 98 1.53 14.85 -2.77
CA GLN A 98 1.85 15.71 -3.92
C GLN A 98 1.08 17.03 -3.88
N THR A 99 -0.17 17.02 -3.41
CA THR A 99 -1.00 18.24 -3.26
C THR A 99 -0.52 19.13 -2.12
N ILE A 100 -0.13 18.55 -0.98
CA ILE A 100 0.36 19.32 0.19
C ILE A 100 1.70 19.98 -0.10
N LEU A 101 2.60 19.27 -0.78
CA LEU A 101 3.96 19.73 -1.04
C LEU A 101 4.08 20.53 -2.35
N ASP A 102 2.99 20.64 -3.12
CA ASP A 102 2.95 21.19 -4.49
C ASP A 102 4.12 20.68 -5.35
N ASN A 103 4.45 19.40 -5.17
CA ASN A 103 5.62 18.77 -5.77
C ASN A 103 5.25 17.40 -6.33
N PRO A 104 5.20 17.25 -7.67
CA PRO A 104 4.82 15.99 -8.31
C PRO A 104 5.85 14.87 -8.11
N LEU A 105 7.06 15.16 -7.60
CA LEU A 105 8.08 14.17 -7.27
C LEU A 105 8.00 13.68 -5.82
N ALA A 106 7.11 14.26 -5.00
CA ALA A 106 6.96 13.84 -3.62
C ALA A 106 6.25 12.47 -3.53
N SER A 107 6.74 11.63 -2.62
CA SER A 107 6.19 10.30 -2.34
C SER A 107 6.01 10.13 -0.83
N PRO A 108 4.91 9.49 -0.36
CA PRO A 108 4.65 9.27 1.06
C PRO A 108 5.71 8.37 1.73
N PHE A 109 6.48 7.61 0.95
CA PHE A 109 7.52 6.73 1.45
C PHE A 109 8.79 7.47 1.92
N THR A 110 8.97 8.74 1.55
CA THR A 110 10.20 9.50 1.90
C THR A 110 10.23 9.98 3.36
N LEU A 111 9.10 9.89 4.07
CA LEU A 111 8.99 10.35 5.48
C LEU A 111 9.51 9.35 6.52
N GLY A 112 9.94 8.15 6.11
CA GLY A 112 10.51 7.15 7.02
C GLY A 112 9.50 6.27 7.75
N PHE A 113 8.21 6.38 7.43
CA PHE A 113 7.14 5.55 8.01
C PHE A 113 7.34 4.05 7.73
N SER A 114 7.85 3.69 6.55
CA SER A 114 8.15 2.30 6.20
C SER A 114 9.32 1.73 7.01
N ALA A 115 10.38 2.51 7.22
CA ALA A 115 11.51 2.12 8.07
C ALA A 115 11.08 1.93 9.54
N ALA A 116 10.19 2.80 10.05
CA ALA A 116 9.62 2.68 11.38
C ALA A 116 8.71 1.44 11.53
N ALA A 117 7.86 1.16 10.54
CA ALA A 117 7.01 -0.04 10.52
C ALA A 117 7.85 -1.32 10.54
N GLY A 118 8.90 -1.38 9.70
CA GLY A 118 9.83 -2.50 9.67
C GLY A 118 10.57 -2.71 11.00
N PHE A 119 10.99 -1.62 11.65
CA PHE A 119 11.57 -1.69 12.99
C PHE A 119 10.57 -2.20 14.04
N GLY A 120 9.32 -1.73 14.01
CA GLY A 120 8.26 -2.21 14.91
C GLY A 120 7.94 -3.68 14.72
N ALA A 121 7.89 -4.17 13.48
CA ALA A 121 7.74 -5.58 13.18
C ALA A 121 8.94 -6.40 13.72
N ALA A 122 10.18 -5.90 13.55
CA ALA A 122 11.37 -6.55 14.09
C ALA A 122 11.32 -6.68 15.63
N LEU A 123 10.90 -5.63 16.32
CA LEU A 123 10.71 -5.64 17.77
C LEU A 123 9.65 -6.64 18.21
N ALA A 124 8.52 -6.73 17.50
CA ALA A 124 7.49 -7.75 17.77
C ALA A 124 8.03 -9.16 17.58
N ILE A 125 8.85 -9.44 16.57
CA ILE A 125 9.41 -10.79 16.39
C ILE A 125 10.42 -11.11 17.49
N MET A 126 11.16 -10.11 18.00
CA MET A 126 12.12 -10.30 19.10
C MET A 126 11.46 -10.50 20.47
N PHE A 127 10.46 -9.69 20.78
CA PHE A 127 9.85 -9.61 22.12
C PHE A 127 8.43 -10.21 22.17
N GLY A 128 7.85 -10.59 21.04
CA GLY A 128 6.44 -11.01 20.92
C GLY A 128 6.12 -12.26 21.73
N GLY A 129 7.06 -13.19 21.86
CA GLY A 129 6.90 -14.37 22.72
C GLY A 129 6.77 -14.06 24.22
N ALA A 130 6.98 -12.81 24.65
CA ALA A 130 6.77 -12.37 26.03
C ALA A 130 5.33 -11.85 26.31
N LEU A 131 4.54 -11.57 25.27
CA LEU A 131 3.14 -11.12 25.42
C LEU A 131 2.19 -12.29 25.24
N ALA A 132 1.18 -12.39 26.11
CA ALA A 132 0.10 -13.39 26.02
C ALA A 132 -0.92 -13.09 24.89
N ILE A 133 -0.47 -12.48 23.79
CA ILE A 133 -1.30 -12.09 22.63
C ILE A 133 -0.89 -12.97 21.45
N PRO A 134 -1.84 -13.43 20.61
CA PRO A 134 -1.49 -14.23 19.44
C PRO A 134 -0.56 -13.51 18.46
N ASP A 135 0.48 -14.19 17.99
CA ASP A 135 1.56 -13.64 17.14
C ASP A 135 1.06 -12.92 15.88
N TYR A 136 -0.06 -13.39 15.32
CA TYR A 136 -0.67 -12.80 14.12
C TYR A 136 -1.21 -11.39 14.32
N PHE A 137 -1.47 -10.96 15.56
CA PHE A 137 -1.83 -9.58 15.90
C PHE A 137 -0.65 -8.75 16.39
N VAL A 138 0.34 -9.38 17.04
CA VAL A 138 1.46 -8.66 17.68
C VAL A 138 2.29 -7.89 16.65
N VAL A 139 2.59 -8.52 15.51
CA VAL A 139 3.41 -7.91 14.44
C VAL A 139 2.74 -6.70 13.77
N PRO A 140 1.48 -6.75 13.29
CA PRO A 140 0.87 -5.58 12.67
C PRO A 140 0.62 -4.45 13.68
N ILE A 141 0.27 -4.75 14.94
CA ILE A 141 0.05 -3.74 15.98
C ILE A 141 1.36 -3.02 16.32
N SER A 142 2.47 -3.75 16.46
CA SER A 142 3.76 -3.11 16.76
C SER A 142 4.29 -2.28 15.60
N ALA A 143 4.10 -2.75 14.35
CA ALA A 143 4.46 -2.01 13.16
C ALA A 143 3.68 -0.70 13.09
N PHE A 144 2.37 -0.75 13.31
CA PHE A 144 1.51 0.43 13.34
C PHE A 144 1.87 1.39 14.48
N ALA A 145 2.11 0.88 15.69
CA ALA A 145 2.51 1.69 16.84
C ALA A 145 3.83 2.45 16.58
N MET A 146 4.83 1.79 15.98
CA MET A 146 6.08 2.45 15.62
C MET A 146 5.92 3.47 14.49
N THR A 147 5.02 3.25 13.53
CA THR A 147 4.67 4.27 12.53
C THR A 147 4.00 5.48 13.17
N LEU A 148 3.15 5.32 14.18
CA LEU A 148 2.57 6.44 14.94
C LEU A 148 3.64 7.24 15.68
N VAL A 149 4.63 6.57 16.29
CA VAL A 149 5.78 7.24 16.91
C VAL A 149 6.55 8.06 15.87
N ALA A 150 6.83 7.50 14.69
CA ALA A 150 7.50 8.22 13.61
C ALA A 150 6.68 9.43 13.11
N CYS A 151 5.36 9.27 12.97
CA CYS A 151 4.44 10.36 12.63
C CYS A 151 4.49 11.47 13.69
N GLY A 152 4.44 11.13 14.98
CA GLY A 152 4.57 12.07 16.08
C GLY A 152 5.91 12.82 16.06
N LEU A 153 7.01 12.15 15.75
CA LEU A 153 8.33 12.79 15.62
C LEU A 153 8.38 13.78 14.46
N VAL A 154 7.88 13.41 13.28
CA VAL A 154 7.81 14.32 12.12
C VAL A 154 6.91 15.52 12.42
N TYR A 155 5.75 15.28 13.04
CA TYR A 155 4.82 16.34 13.45
C TYR A 155 5.44 17.29 14.48
N LEU A 156 6.18 16.77 15.46
CA LEU A 156 6.90 17.57 16.44
C LEU A 156 7.97 18.45 15.77
N ILE A 157 8.73 17.89 14.84
CA ILE A 157 9.74 18.67 14.08
C ILE A 157 9.08 19.78 13.27
N ALA A 158 7.96 19.48 12.60
CA ALA A 158 7.21 20.44 11.79
C ALA A 158 6.62 21.58 12.65
N THR A 159 6.09 21.27 13.84
CA THR A 159 5.53 22.28 14.75
C THR A 159 6.60 23.16 15.40
N LEU A 160 7.80 22.62 15.67
CA LEU A 160 8.90 23.39 16.28
C LEU A 160 9.67 24.29 15.30
N ARG A 161 9.84 23.86 14.05
CA ARG A 161 10.66 24.59 13.05
C ARG A 161 9.85 25.34 11.98
N GLY A 162 8.52 25.20 12.01
CA GLY A 162 7.62 25.71 10.98
C GLY A 162 7.26 24.62 9.97
N ALA A 163 6.00 24.63 9.54
CA ALA A 163 5.43 23.61 8.66
C ALA A 163 5.79 23.86 7.18
N SER A 164 7.08 23.99 6.87
CA SER A 164 7.55 24.12 5.49
C SER A 164 7.79 22.75 4.83
N PRO A 165 7.55 22.60 3.52
CA PRO A 165 7.81 21.37 2.76
C PRO A 165 9.25 20.83 2.94
N GLU A 166 10.24 21.72 2.99
CA GLU A 166 11.65 21.38 3.10
C GLU A 166 11.96 20.74 4.47
N ILE A 167 11.36 21.27 5.53
CA ILE A 167 11.52 20.76 6.90
C ILE A 167 10.88 19.37 7.03
N LEU A 168 9.72 19.17 6.42
CA LEU A 168 9.05 17.87 6.39
C LEU A 168 9.90 16.81 5.67
N VAL A 169 10.50 17.15 4.53
CA VAL A 169 11.36 16.24 3.78
C VAL A 169 12.66 15.93 4.54
N LEU A 170 13.36 16.95 5.04
CA LEU A 170 14.60 16.76 5.82
C LEU A 170 14.36 16.00 7.12
N GLY A 171 13.26 16.30 7.82
CA GLY A 171 12.82 15.58 9.01
C GLY A 171 12.53 14.11 8.70
N GLY A 172 11.82 13.84 7.60
CA GLY A 172 11.53 12.48 7.13
C GLY A 172 12.79 11.67 6.84
N ILE A 173 13.79 12.26 6.19
CA ILE A 173 15.09 11.62 5.93
C ILE A 173 15.82 11.33 7.25
N ALA A 174 15.84 12.27 8.20
CA ALA A 174 16.47 12.07 9.50
C ALA A 174 15.82 10.92 10.29
N VAL A 175 14.49 10.89 10.32
CA VAL A 175 13.70 9.81 10.95
C VAL A 175 13.96 8.46 10.27
N SER A 176 14.04 8.44 8.93
CA SER A 176 14.39 7.24 8.17
C SER A 176 15.75 6.68 8.56
N PHE A 177 16.78 7.52 8.70
CA PHE A 177 18.10 7.09 9.12
C PHE A 177 18.12 6.57 10.56
N PHE A 178 17.41 7.23 11.46
CA PHE A 178 17.26 6.80 12.85
C PHE A 178 16.70 5.38 12.94
N PHE A 179 15.55 5.12 12.31
CA PHE A 179 14.94 3.79 12.34
C PHE A 179 15.74 2.72 11.60
N ASN A 180 16.36 3.06 10.46
CA ASN A 180 17.24 2.12 9.76
C ASN A 180 18.44 1.70 10.62
N ARG A 181 19.03 2.62 11.40
CA ARG A 181 20.12 2.30 12.32
C ARG A 181 19.65 1.37 13.43
N SER A 182 18.48 1.65 14.02
CA SER A 182 17.88 0.84 15.09
C SER A 182 17.54 -0.58 14.61
N SER A 183 16.92 -0.73 13.43
CA SER A 183 16.64 -2.04 12.82
C SER A 183 17.90 -2.86 12.60
N ARG A 184 18.99 -2.24 12.12
CA ARG A 184 20.27 -2.94 11.92
C ARG A 184 20.89 -3.42 13.24
N CYS A 185 20.72 -2.67 14.32
CA CYS A 185 21.19 -3.08 15.65
C CYS A 185 20.44 -4.33 16.14
N CYS A 186 19.12 -4.39 15.96
CA CYS A 186 18.32 -5.57 16.29
C CYS A 186 18.72 -6.81 15.47
N SER A 187 19.03 -6.64 14.18
CA SER A 187 19.42 -7.74 13.28
C SER A 187 20.77 -8.38 13.58
N PHE A 188 21.56 -7.83 14.51
CA PHE A 188 22.82 -8.44 14.95
C PHE A 188 22.60 -9.71 15.81
N SER A 189 21.40 -9.90 16.35
CA SER A 189 21.05 -11.11 17.11
C SER A 189 20.77 -12.31 16.17
N PRO A 190 21.35 -13.51 16.41
CA PRO A 190 21.33 -14.65 15.48
C PRO A 190 19.92 -15.24 15.19
N ARG A 191 18.85 -14.77 15.85
CA ARG A 191 17.48 -15.26 15.66
C ARG A 191 16.70 -14.64 14.46
N LEU A 192 17.23 -13.65 13.73
CA LEU A 192 16.41 -12.76 12.89
C LEU A 192 16.76 -12.69 11.38
N ARG A 193 17.24 -13.78 10.78
CA ARG A 193 17.38 -13.84 9.31
C ARG A 193 16.06 -13.64 8.53
N CYS A 194 14.91 -13.93 9.16
CA CYS A 194 13.59 -13.68 8.57
C CYS A 194 13.22 -12.20 8.45
N CYS A 195 13.86 -11.31 9.21
CA CYS A 195 13.49 -9.89 9.25
C CYS A 195 13.88 -9.12 7.97
N SER A 196 14.85 -9.61 7.20
CA SER A 196 15.26 -8.96 5.93
C SER A 196 14.15 -8.99 4.87
N ARG A 197 13.27 -10.00 4.92
CA ARG A 197 12.18 -10.17 3.94
C ARG A 197 10.99 -9.26 4.23
N SER A 198 10.79 -8.88 5.50
CA SER A 198 9.72 -7.98 5.95
C SER A 198 9.89 -6.55 5.39
N SER A 199 11.13 -6.08 5.23
CA SER A 199 11.41 -4.76 4.65
C SER A 199 10.99 -4.61 3.18
N PHE A 200 10.74 -5.72 2.46
CA PHE A 200 10.36 -5.71 1.05
C PHE A 200 8.85 -5.86 0.79
N GLY A 201 8.00 -5.80 1.83
CA GLY A 201 6.54 -5.78 1.64
C GLY A 201 5.94 -7.08 1.10
N SER A 202 6.61 -8.22 1.29
CA SER A 202 6.11 -9.52 0.84
C SER A 202 4.89 -9.97 1.66
N LEU A 203 3.73 -10.07 1.00
CA LEU A 203 2.49 -10.68 1.52
C LEU A 203 2.60 -12.22 1.68
N ALA A 204 3.67 -12.83 1.15
CA ALA A 204 4.00 -14.22 1.43
C ALA A 204 4.66 -14.30 2.81
N VAL A 205 3.83 -14.67 3.78
CA VAL A 205 4.13 -14.89 5.20
C VAL A 205 5.31 -15.87 5.38
N CYS A 206 6.05 -15.71 6.48
CA CYS A 206 7.01 -16.69 6.99
C CYS A 206 6.34 -17.99 7.43
#